data_AF-A0A7J2JGM9-F1
#
_entry.id   AF-A0A7J2JGM9-F1
#
_cell.length_a   1.000
_cell.length_b   1.000
_cell.length_c   1.000
_cell.angle_alpha   90.00
_cell.angle_beta   90.00
_cell.angle_gamma   90.00
#
_symmetry.space_group_name_H-M   'P 1'
#
loop_
_entity.id
_entity.type
_entity.pdbx_description
1 polymer ?
#
loop_
_entity_poly.entity_id
_entity_poly.type
_entity_poly.pdbx_seq_one_letter_code
_entity_poly.pdbx_strand_id
1 'polypeptide(L)'
;MAKRLGFIVNPIAGMGGTVGLKGTDGEETLRRALELGATPVAPLRARRFLEELVKYRQALILVTPKRQMGEELVRELGFEVELLSVEIGERTTAEHTKKAAKELVDRGVELLVFCGGDG
;
A
#
# COMPACT_ATOMS: atom_id res chain seq x y z
N MET A 1 23.85 -0.60 10.17
CA MET A 1 23.21 -0.04 8.95
C MET A 1 21.71 -0.16 9.10
N ALA A 2 20.95 0.84 8.66
CA ALA A 2 19.49 0.75 8.61
C ALA A 2 19.06 -0.30 7.58
N LYS A 3 17.98 -1.02 7.89
CA LYS A 3 17.42 -2.11 7.08
C LYS A 3 16.43 -1.55 6.06
N ARG A 4 16.40 -2.09 4.85
CA ARG A 4 15.49 -1.62 3.78
C ARG A 4 14.24 -2.47 3.73
N LEU A 5 13.11 -1.86 4.05
CA LEU A 5 11.79 -2.47 4.03
C LEU A 5 11.01 -1.93 2.83
N GLY A 6 10.67 -2.81 1.89
CA GLY A 6 9.75 -2.49 0.81
C GLY A 6 8.32 -2.44 1.33
N PHE A 7 7.58 -1.40 0.97
CA PHE A 7 6.23 -1.17 1.45
C PHE A 7 5.32 -0.72 0.32
N ILE A 8 4.17 -1.39 0.16
CA ILE A 8 3.16 -1.05 -0.84
C ILE A 8 1.78 -1.13 -0.19
N VAL A 9 0.97 -0.10 -0.41
CA VAL A 9 -0.46 -0.07 -0.07
C VAL A 9 -1.27 -0.08 -1.37
N ASN A 10 -2.26 -0.96 -1.46
CA ASN A 10 -3.31 -0.82 -2.46
C ASN A 10 -4.40 0.10 -1.87
N PRO A 11 -4.53 1.36 -2.32
CA PRO A 11 -5.39 2.34 -1.64
C PRO A 11 -6.89 2.08 -1.81
N ILE A 12 -7.29 1.17 -2.70
CA ILE A 12 -8.69 0.80 -2.95
C ILE A 12 -9.03 -0.61 -2.44
N ALA A 13 -8.08 -1.32 -1.83
CA ALA A 13 -8.33 -2.67 -1.36
C ALA A 13 -9.16 -2.69 -0.06
N GLY A 14 -9.91 -3.78 0.15
CA GLY A 14 -10.69 -4.02 1.35
C GLY A 14 -12.16 -3.65 1.21
N MET A 15 -12.58 -3.18 0.04
CA MET A 15 -13.95 -2.69 -0.15
C MET A 15 -14.96 -3.83 -0.35
N GLY A 16 -14.59 -4.89 -1.08
CA GLY A 16 -15.55 -5.93 -1.48
C GLY A 16 -16.07 -6.74 -0.29
N GLY A 17 -15.14 -7.15 0.58
CA GLY A 17 -15.47 -7.94 1.77
C GLY A 17 -16.39 -7.19 2.74
N THR A 18 -16.22 -5.87 2.88
CA THR A 18 -17.04 -5.06 3.82
C THR A 18 -18.52 -5.02 3.49
N VAL A 19 -18.88 -5.29 2.22
CA VAL A 19 -20.26 -5.26 1.73
C VAL A 19 -20.74 -6.65 1.26
N GLY A 20 -20.04 -7.72 1.63
CA GLY A 20 -20.42 -9.10 1.31
C GLY A 20 -20.21 -9.51 -0.14
N LEU A 21 -19.38 -8.79 -0.90
CA LEU A 21 -18.96 -9.19 -2.24
C LEU A 21 -17.76 -10.14 -2.15
N LYS A 22 -17.60 -11.03 -3.15
CA LYS A 22 -16.44 -11.96 -3.23
C LYS A 22 -15.10 -11.25 -3.45
N GLY A 23 -15.10 -9.94 -3.62
CA GLY A 23 -13.94 -9.08 -3.79
C GLY A 23 -14.31 -7.76 -4.47
N THR A 24 -13.32 -7.01 -4.92
CA THR A 24 -13.46 -5.79 -5.75
C THR A 24 -12.70 -5.88 -7.08
N ASP A 25 -12.43 -7.10 -7.54
CA ASP A 25 -11.73 -7.35 -8.79
C ASP A 25 -12.61 -7.01 -9.99
N GLY A 26 -12.40 -5.81 -10.54
CA GLY A 26 -13.10 -5.30 -11.72
C GLY A 26 -13.88 -4.01 -11.45
N GLU A 27 -14.01 -3.19 -12.49
CA GLU A 27 -14.63 -1.86 -12.38
C GLU A 27 -16.10 -1.93 -11.95
N GLU A 28 -16.85 -2.92 -12.41
CA GLU A 28 -18.26 -3.12 -12.04
C GLU A 28 -18.40 -3.48 -10.55
N THR A 29 -17.59 -4.42 -10.06
CA THR A 29 -17.63 -4.84 -8.65
C THR A 29 -17.15 -3.75 -7.71
N LEU A 30 -16.12 -2.99 -8.12
CA LEU A 30 -15.69 -1.78 -7.41
C LEU A 30 -16.80 -0.75 -7.33
N ARG A 31 -17.48 -0.46 -8.46
CA ARG A 31 -18.61 0.48 -8.49
C ARG A 31 -19.73 0.01 -7.56
N ARG A 32 -20.04 -1.28 -7.59
CA ARG A 32 -21.07 -1.87 -6.72
C ARG A 32 -20.69 -1.77 -5.25
N ALA A 33 -19.42 -1.98 -4.90
CA ALA A 33 -18.96 -1.82 -3.52
C ALA A 33 -19.15 -0.37 -3.04
N LEU A 34 -18.81 0.61 -3.89
CA LEU A 34 -19.01 2.03 -3.59
C LEU A 34 -20.51 2.38 -3.44
N GLU A 35 -21.39 1.87 -4.31
CA GLU A 35 -22.84 2.04 -4.21
C GLU A 35 -23.40 1.50 -2.88
N LEU A 36 -22.78 0.44 -2.35
CA LEU A 36 -23.13 -0.18 -1.07
C LEU A 36 -22.48 0.51 0.14
N GLY A 37 -21.75 1.61 -0.07
CA GLY A 37 -21.11 2.39 0.99
C GLY A 37 -19.77 1.83 1.47
N ALA A 38 -19.12 0.96 0.70
CA ALA A 38 -17.81 0.43 1.04
C ALA A 38 -16.76 1.55 1.12
N THR A 39 -15.82 1.41 2.04
CA THR A 39 -14.65 2.29 2.18
C THR A 39 -13.36 1.47 2.17
N PRO A 40 -12.25 2.03 1.69
CA PRO A 40 -10.98 1.29 1.67
C PRO A 40 -10.50 0.91 3.08
N VAL A 41 -10.11 -0.34 3.27
CA VAL A 41 -9.65 -0.86 4.56
C VAL A 41 -8.12 -0.98 4.60
N ALA A 42 -7.50 -1.24 3.45
CA ALA A 42 -6.06 -1.46 3.36
C ALA A 42 -5.21 -0.28 3.89
N PRO A 43 -5.51 1.01 3.62
CA PRO A 43 -4.77 2.13 4.21
C PRO A 43 -4.80 2.16 5.75
N LEU A 44 -5.93 1.79 6.36
CA LEU A 44 -6.06 1.73 7.82
C LEU A 44 -5.24 0.59 8.41
N ARG A 45 -5.24 -0.59 7.77
CA ARG A 45 -4.40 -1.72 8.19
C ARG A 45 -2.91 -1.40 8.03
N ALA A 46 -2.55 -0.78 6.91
CA ALA A 46 -1.20 -0.30 6.63
C ALA A 46 -0.70 0.66 7.70
N ARG A 47 -1.55 1.61 8.14
CA ARG A 47 -1.24 2.53 9.23
C ARG A 47 -0.95 1.79 10.52
N ARG A 48 -1.85 0.90 10.96
CA ARG A 48 -1.66 0.12 12.19
C ARG A 48 -0.36 -0.68 12.17
N PHE A 49 -0.02 -1.28 11.02
CA PHE A 49 1.24 -1.98 10.85
C PHE A 49 2.45 -1.05 11.06
N LEU A 50 2.46 0.13 10.44
CA LEU A 50 3.58 1.07 10.59
C LEU A 50 3.64 1.70 11.99
N GLU A 51 2.51 1.95 12.64
CA GLU A 51 2.44 2.45 14.02
C GLU A 51 3.20 1.53 14.99
N GLU A 52 3.05 0.22 14.86
CA GLU A 52 3.80 -0.77 15.65
C GLU A 52 5.31 -0.75 15.39
N LEU A 53 5.71 -0.28 14.19
CA LEU A 53 7.11 -0.16 13.77
C LEU A 53 7.74 1.20 14.09
N VAL A 54 6.97 2.20 14.55
CA VAL A 54 7.48 3.57 14.81
C VAL A 54 8.66 3.54 15.79
N LYS A 55 8.65 2.65 16.78
CA LYS A 55 9.75 2.46 17.75
C LYS A 55 11.08 2.04 17.10
N TYR A 56 11.04 1.52 15.88
CA TYR A 56 12.20 1.08 15.10
C TYR A 56 12.55 2.02 13.94
N ARG A 57 11.91 3.19 13.83
CA ARG A 57 12.06 4.09 12.66
C ARG A 57 13.49 4.49 12.32
N GLN A 58 14.39 4.59 13.31
CA GLN A 58 15.81 4.92 13.08
C GLN A 58 16.62 3.75 12.50
N ALA A 59 16.10 2.53 12.60
CA ALA A 59 16.72 1.32 12.09
C ALA A 59 16.14 0.90 10.72
N LEU A 60 15.15 1.61 10.19
CA LEU A 60 14.41 1.24 8.99
C LEU A 60 14.42 2.37 7.96
N ILE A 61 14.68 2.02 6.70
CA ILE A 61 14.43 2.86 5.53
C ILE A 61 13.29 2.21 4.76
N LEU A 62 12.19 2.96 4.57
CA LEU A 62 11.01 2.47 3.87
C LEU A 62 11.13 2.83 2.40
N VAL A 63 11.14 1.82 1.53
CA VAL A 63 11.14 1.99 0.08
C VAL A 63 9.72 1.77 -0.43
N THR A 64 9.09 2.80 -1.01
CA THR A 64 7.65 2.78 -1.29
C THR A 64 7.29 3.54 -2.58
N PRO A 65 6.17 3.21 -3.25
CA PRO A 65 5.63 4.07 -4.30
C PRO A 65 5.12 5.40 -3.74
N LYS A 66 4.96 6.37 -4.65
CA LYS A 66 4.47 7.72 -4.34
C LYS A 66 3.01 7.75 -3.89
N ARG A 67 2.61 8.87 -3.27
CA ARG A 67 1.22 9.20 -2.90
C ARG A 67 0.60 8.14 -1.96
N GLN A 68 -0.71 7.92 -2.10
CA GLN A 68 -1.54 6.98 -1.34
C GLN A 68 -1.08 5.51 -1.38
N MET A 69 -0.18 5.13 -2.29
CA MET A 69 0.38 3.78 -2.35
C MET A 69 1.47 3.52 -1.29
N GLY A 70 1.82 4.52 -0.48
CA GLY A 70 2.54 4.32 0.78
C GLY A 70 3.31 5.55 1.27
N GLU A 71 3.79 6.41 0.35
CA GLU A 71 4.56 7.62 0.69
C GLU A 71 3.88 8.49 1.76
N GLU A 72 2.60 8.82 1.57
CA GLU A 72 1.87 9.72 2.46
C GLU A 72 1.90 9.20 3.90
N LEU A 73 1.60 7.91 4.08
CA LEU A 73 1.55 7.25 5.38
C LEU A 73 2.94 7.11 6.02
N VAL A 74 3.94 6.72 5.24
CA VAL A 74 5.33 6.57 5.70
C VAL A 74 5.88 7.92 6.20
N ARG A 75 5.64 9.00 5.45
CA ARG A 75 6.05 10.35 5.83
C ARG A 75 5.31 10.86 7.06
N GLU A 76 3.99 10.65 7.11
CA GLU A 76 3.16 11.07 8.25
C GLU A 76 3.62 10.44 9.57
N LEU A 77 4.07 9.18 9.53
CA LEU A 77 4.58 8.47 10.71
C LEU A 77 6.07 8.72 10.99
N GLY A 78 6.73 9.57 10.21
CA GLY A 78 8.09 10.04 10.47
C GLY A 78 9.20 9.02 10.20
N PHE A 79 8.98 8.10 9.25
CA PHE A 79 10.02 7.19 8.77
C PHE A 79 10.91 7.87 7.73
N GLU A 80 12.17 7.41 7.63
CA GLU A 80 12.99 7.69 6.46
C GLU A 80 12.40 6.98 5.23
N VAL A 81 12.28 7.71 4.12
CA VAL A 81 11.57 7.24 2.94
C VAL A 81 12.42 7.38 1.67
N GLU A 82 12.46 6.31 0.89
CA GLU A 82 12.95 6.31 -0.47
C GLU A 82 11.81 6.01 -1.44
N LEU A 83 11.66 6.83 -2.46
CA LEU A 83 10.58 6.68 -3.44
C LEU A 83 11.01 5.82 -4.62
N LEU A 84 10.09 4.97 -5.06
CA LEU A 84 10.18 4.27 -6.33
C LEU A 84 10.00 5.23 -7.51
N SER A 85 10.54 4.82 -8.66
CA SER A 85 10.44 5.55 -9.92
C SER A 85 9.11 5.34 -10.63
N VAL A 86 8.35 4.30 -10.26
CA VAL A 86 7.03 3.99 -10.82
C VAL A 86 6.12 5.23 -10.84
N GLU A 87 5.64 5.56 -12.04
CA GLU A 87 4.69 6.65 -12.22
C GLU A 87 3.29 6.19 -11.86
N ILE A 88 2.62 6.97 -11.02
CA ILE A 88 1.25 6.73 -10.57
C ILE A 88 0.44 7.96 -10.96
N GLY A 89 -0.53 7.76 -11.85
CA GLY A 89 -1.51 8.78 -12.24
C GLY A 89 -2.50 9.10 -11.12
N GLU A 90 -3.67 9.64 -11.47
CA GLU A 90 -4.73 9.90 -10.50
C GLU A 90 -5.37 8.63 -9.93
N ARG A 91 -5.44 7.57 -10.76
CA ARG A 91 -6.00 6.27 -10.37
C ARG A 91 -4.90 5.23 -10.26
N THR A 92 -5.00 4.37 -9.25
CA THR A 92 -4.12 3.22 -9.09
C THR A 92 -4.69 2.00 -9.81
N THR A 93 -3.80 1.11 -10.26
CA THR A 93 -4.16 -0.12 -10.97
C THR A 93 -3.35 -1.28 -10.41
N ALA A 94 -3.78 -2.51 -10.73
CA ALA A 94 -3.00 -3.70 -10.42
C ALA A 94 -1.60 -3.64 -11.06
N GLU A 95 -1.46 -3.01 -12.22
CA GLU A 95 -0.17 -2.88 -12.91
C GLU A 95 0.80 -1.96 -12.16
N HIS A 96 0.32 -0.88 -11.54
CA HIS A 96 1.16 -0.05 -10.68
C HIS A 96 1.71 -0.84 -9.49
N THR A 97 0.89 -1.71 -8.89
CA THR A 97 1.31 -2.59 -7.79
C THR A 97 2.40 -3.58 -8.24
N LYS A 98 2.22 -4.21 -9.41
CA LYS A 98 3.20 -5.16 -9.97
C LYS A 98 4.53 -4.49 -10.31
N LYS A 99 4.48 -3.32 -10.95
CA LYS A 99 5.68 -2.52 -11.27
C LYS A 99 6.42 -2.09 -10.02
N ALA A 100 5.70 -1.61 -9.01
CA ALA A 100 6.27 -1.28 -7.71
C ALA A 100 6.96 -2.48 -7.04
N ALA A 101 6.27 -3.63 -6.99
CA ALA A 101 6.83 -4.84 -6.40
C ALA A 101 8.11 -5.28 -7.13
N LYS A 102 8.11 -5.24 -8.47
CA LYS A 102 9.31 -5.53 -9.26
C LYS A 102 10.47 -4.58 -8.95
N GLU A 103 10.21 -3.27 -8.94
CA GLU A 103 11.25 -2.29 -8.65
C GLU A 103 11.82 -2.44 -7.23
N LEU A 104 11.01 -2.84 -6.25
CA LEU A 104 11.48 -3.13 -4.90
C LEU A 104 12.44 -4.33 -4.86
N VAL A 105 12.13 -5.40 -5.61
CA VAL A 105 13.02 -6.55 -5.75
C VAL A 105 14.33 -6.12 -6.43
N ASP A 106 14.25 -5.35 -7.51
CA ASP A 106 15.43 -4.85 -8.24
C ASP A 106 16.32 -3.95 -7.37
N ARG A 107 15.73 -3.23 -6.40
CA ARG A 107 16.44 -2.42 -5.39
C ARG A 107 16.99 -3.23 -4.20
N GLY A 108 16.74 -4.53 -4.14
CA GLY A 108 17.28 -5.42 -3.12
C GLY A 108 16.74 -5.16 -1.71
N VAL A 109 15.45 -4.82 -1.57
CA VAL A 109 14.83 -4.73 -0.24
C VAL A 109 14.87 -6.09 0.47
N GLU A 110 15.07 -6.07 1.79
CA GLU A 110 15.24 -7.30 2.58
C GLU A 110 13.92 -7.99 2.90
N LEU A 111 12.83 -7.20 2.92
CA LEU A 111 11.47 -7.66 3.13
C LEU A 111 10.54 -6.77 2.30
N LEU A 112 9.51 -7.36 1.70
CA LEU A 112 8.43 -6.64 1.02
C LEU A 112 7.12 -6.87 1.79
N VAL A 113 6.49 -5.78 2.19
CA VAL A 113 5.18 -5.77 2.84
C VAL A 113 4.17 -5.16 1.88
N PHE A 114 3.16 -5.94 1.55
CA PHE A 114 2.04 -5.50 0.73
C PHE A 114 0.76 -5.47 1.58
N CYS A 115 0.17 -4.29 1.71
CA CYS A 115 -1.13 -4.09 2.37
C CYS A 115 -2.21 -3.92 1.30
N GLY A 116 -2.96 -5.00 1.05
CA GLY A 116 -4.07 -5.04 0.10
C GLY A 116 -5.01 -6.22 0.36
N GLY A 117 -5.85 -6.54 -0.63
CA GLY A 117 -6.86 -7.62 -0.53
C GLY A 117 -8.16 -7.22 0.17
N ASP A 118 -9.17 -8.08 0.08
CA ASP A 118 -10.53 -7.85 0.60
C ASP A 118 -10.80 -8.47 1.97
N GLY A 119 -9.81 -9.13 2.58
CA GLY A 119 -9.96 -9.88 3.82
C GLY A 119 -8.66 -10.53 4.20
#